data_AF-A0A952NXG7-F1
#
_entry.id   AF-A0A952NXG7-F1
#
_cell.length_a   1.000
_cell.length_b   1.000
_cell.length_c   1.000
_cell.angle_alpha   90.00
_cell.angle_beta   90.00
_cell.angle_gamma   90.00
#
_symmetry.space_group_name_H-M   'P 1'
#
loop_
_entity.id
_entity.type
_entity.pdbx_description
1 polymer ?
#
loop_
_entity_poly.entity_id
_entity_poly.type
_entity_poly.pdbx_seq_one_letter_code
_entity_poly.pdbx_strand_id
1 'polypeptide(L)'
;MFVAFFESVKYVGHLIPIAFLRVFLGYYYLDLAMTKFRGPFLVQPRFAGEIAEILPTLQAPIWYKNAIETFLIPHWQTIAFLLVGLQFAIAFSYLLGYVVRPMALIAAFLALNQLALTAAGTEELPRMLLAIHLTLAWVGAGRCLGLDYYFFKRRRGLWW
;
A
#
# COMPACT_ATOMS: atom_id res chain seq x y z
N MET A 1 19.49 -19.20 -1.21
CA MET A 1 18.34 -18.37 -0.79
C MET A 1 17.88 -18.74 0.62
N PHE A 2 17.46 -19.99 0.86
CA PHE A 2 17.00 -20.46 2.17
C PHE A 2 18.02 -20.29 3.31
N VAL A 3 19.32 -20.55 3.07
CA VAL A 3 20.37 -20.33 4.09
C VAL A 3 20.42 -18.88 4.57
N ALA A 4 20.31 -17.91 3.66
CA ALA A 4 20.31 -16.48 4.00
C ALA A 4 19.01 -16.07 4.73
N PHE A 5 17.88 -16.71 4.43
CA PHE A 5 16.63 -16.49 5.13
C PHE A 5 16.73 -16.90 6.61
N PHE A 6 17.22 -18.11 6.89
CA PHE A 6 17.44 -18.58 8.26
C PHE A 6 18.53 -17.79 9.01
N GLU A 7 19.56 -17.34 8.30
CA GLU A 7 20.58 -16.46 8.87
C GLU A 7 19.99 -15.11 9.31
N SER A 8 19.03 -14.56 8.55
CA SER A 8 18.32 -13.34 8.96
C SER A 8 17.54 -13.53 10.27
N VAL A 9 16.97 -14.72 10.55
CA VAL A 9 16.31 -15.01 11.84
C VAL A 9 17.26 -14.79 13.02
N LYS A 10 18.53 -15.19 12.87
CA LYS A 10 19.54 -15.11 13.95
C LYS A 10 19.97 -13.68 14.27
N TYR A 11 20.05 -12.80 13.26
CA TYR A 11 20.49 -11.41 13.43
C TYR A 11 19.35 -10.42 13.65
N VAL A 12 18.12 -10.83 13.32
CA VAL A 12 16.94 -9.95 13.25
C VAL A 12 15.90 -10.33 14.32
N GLY A 13 16.29 -11.11 15.34
CA GLY A 13 15.37 -11.60 16.39
C GLY A 13 14.47 -10.53 17.01
N HIS A 14 14.94 -9.29 17.14
CA HIS A 14 14.14 -8.18 17.66
C HIS A 14 13.17 -7.53 16.64
N LEU A 15 13.35 -7.75 15.33
CA LEU A 15 12.46 -7.21 14.28
C LEU A 15 11.49 -8.28 13.73
N ILE A 16 11.39 -9.43 14.37
CA ILE A 16 10.37 -10.45 14.07
C ILE A 16 8.95 -9.87 14.05
N PRO A 17 8.54 -9.01 15.01
CA PRO A 17 7.21 -8.39 14.98
C PRO A 17 6.96 -7.57 13.71
N ILE A 18 8.00 -6.91 13.17
CA ILE A 18 7.90 -6.11 11.95
C ILE A 18 7.71 -7.01 10.72
N ALA A 19 8.38 -8.16 10.69
CA ALA A 19 8.18 -9.14 9.63
C ALA A 19 6.75 -9.73 9.67
N PHE A 20 6.21 -10.02 10.86
CA PHE A 20 4.81 -10.43 11.02
C PHE A 20 3.84 -9.34 10.56
N LEU A 21 4.06 -8.09 10.98
CA LEU A 21 3.22 -6.96 10.57
C LEU A 21 3.24 -6.79 9.05
N ARG A 22 4.41 -6.93 8.41
CA ARG A 22 4.55 -6.89 6.96
C ARG A 22 3.71 -7.98 6.29
N VAL A 23 3.85 -9.24 6.72
CA VAL A 23 3.12 -10.38 6.14
C VAL A 23 1.61 -10.24 6.37
N PHE A 24 1.20 -9.81 7.56
CA PHE A 24 -0.20 -9.54 7.89
C PHE A 24 -0.78 -8.46 6.96
N LEU A 25 -0.08 -7.34 6.77
CA LEU A 25 -0.52 -6.32 5.82
C LEU A 25 -0.51 -6.82 4.37
N GLY A 26 0.46 -7.65 3.99
CA GLY A 26 0.47 -8.29 2.68
C GLY A 26 -0.78 -9.12 2.43
N TYR A 27 -1.21 -9.91 3.41
CA TYR A 27 -2.46 -10.66 3.36
C TYR A 27 -3.69 -9.75 3.32
N TYR A 28 -3.73 -8.71 4.16
CA TYR A 28 -4.82 -7.73 4.18
C TYR A 28 -4.99 -7.03 2.81
N TYR A 29 -3.90 -6.59 2.18
CA TYR A 29 -3.95 -5.99 0.84
C TYR A 29 -4.35 -7.00 -0.24
N LEU A 30 -3.96 -8.26 -0.10
CA LEU A 30 -4.37 -9.31 -1.03
C LEU A 30 -5.89 -9.52 -0.96
N ASP A 31 -6.44 -9.64 0.24
CA ASP A 31 -7.88 -9.80 0.46
C ASP A 31 -8.67 -8.59 -0.06
N LEU A 32 -8.19 -7.38 0.23
CA LEU A 32 -8.77 -6.13 -0.27
C LEU A 32 -8.76 -6.07 -1.81
N ALA A 33 -7.63 -6.40 -2.44
CA ALA A 33 -7.50 -6.39 -3.89
C ALA A 33 -8.37 -7.47 -4.53
N MET A 34 -8.43 -8.68 -3.96
CA MET A 34 -9.27 -9.78 -4.44
C MET A 34 -10.76 -9.45 -4.34
N THR A 35 -11.18 -8.81 -3.25
CA THR A 35 -12.57 -8.36 -3.06
C THR A 35 -12.94 -7.32 -4.11
N LYS A 36 -12.07 -6.34 -4.39
CA LYS A 36 -12.29 -5.34 -5.43
C LYS A 36 -12.24 -5.92 -6.84
N PHE A 37 -11.36 -6.89 -7.08
CA PHE A 37 -11.21 -7.54 -8.38
C PHE A 37 -12.42 -8.42 -8.73
N ARG A 38 -12.95 -9.16 -7.76
CA ARG A 38 -14.16 -10.00 -7.94
C ARG A 38 -15.46 -9.21 -7.86
N GLY A 39 -15.43 -8.05 -7.21
CA GLY A 39 -16.59 -7.19 -7.02
C GLY A 39 -16.90 -6.29 -8.22
N PRO A 40 -17.98 -5.49 -8.14
CA PRO A 40 -18.38 -4.57 -9.20
C PRO A 40 -17.46 -3.35 -9.35
N PHE A 41 -16.40 -3.23 -8.53
CA PHE A 41 -15.54 -2.05 -8.44
C PHE A 41 -14.85 -1.68 -9.77
N LEU A 42 -14.53 -2.68 -10.61
CA LEU A 42 -13.87 -2.48 -11.90
C LEU A 42 -14.85 -2.24 -13.07
N VAL A 43 -16.13 -2.58 -12.89
CA VAL A 43 -17.13 -2.63 -13.97
C VAL A 43 -18.17 -1.52 -13.83
N GLN A 44 -18.54 -1.18 -12.60
CA GLN A 44 -19.55 -0.15 -12.33
C GLN A 44 -18.87 1.14 -11.85
N PRO A 45 -19.38 2.32 -12.26
CA PRO A 45 -18.86 3.62 -11.84
C PRO A 45 -19.19 3.96 -10.38
N ARG A 46 -19.35 2.95 -9.49
CA ARG A 46 -19.59 3.16 -8.05
C ARG A 46 -18.50 4.00 -7.43
N PHE A 47 -17.24 3.74 -7.79
CA PHE A 47 -16.09 4.53 -7.35
C PHE A 47 -16.21 6.01 -7.74
N ALA A 48 -16.66 6.31 -8.97
CA ALA A 48 -16.87 7.68 -9.42
C ALA A 48 -18.07 8.34 -8.71
N GLY A 49 -19.15 7.59 -8.49
CA GLY A 49 -20.33 8.04 -7.75
C GLY A 49 -20.02 8.39 -6.29
N GLU A 50 -19.36 7.48 -5.57
CA GLU A 50 -18.93 7.69 -4.19
C GLU A 50 -18.03 8.94 -4.07
N ILE A 51 -17.08 9.11 -5.00
CA ILE A 51 -16.20 10.27 -4.98
C ILE A 51 -16.96 11.56 -5.28
N ALA A 52 -17.90 11.54 -6.24
CA ALA A 52 -18.73 12.71 -6.55
C ALA A 52 -19.61 13.13 -5.37
N GLU A 53 -20.13 12.16 -4.59
CA GLU A 53 -20.92 12.43 -3.38
C GLU A 53 -20.08 13.01 -2.24
N ILE A 54 -18.83 12.56 -2.08
CA ILE A 54 -17.94 13.02 -1.00
C ILE A 54 -17.25 14.35 -1.37
N LEU A 55 -17.06 14.64 -2.65
CA LEU A 55 -16.41 15.86 -3.16
C LEU A 55 -16.87 17.19 -2.53
N PRO A 56 -18.19 17.48 -2.39
CA PRO A 56 -18.64 18.72 -1.75
C PRO A 56 -18.26 18.78 -0.26
N THR A 57 -18.17 17.62 0.40
CA THR A 57 -17.84 17.51 1.84
C THR A 57 -16.34 17.50 2.13
N LEU A 58 -15.49 17.29 1.11
CA LEU A 58 -14.03 17.29 1.29
C LEU A 58 -13.54 18.65 1.82
N GLN A 59 -12.76 18.63 2.89
CA GLN A 59 -12.00 19.80 3.37
C GLN A 59 -10.62 19.89 2.68
N ALA A 60 -10.55 19.53 1.39
CA ALA A 60 -9.31 19.55 0.61
C ALA A 60 -9.15 20.85 -0.18
N PRO A 61 -7.90 21.21 -0.56
CA PRO A 61 -7.63 22.36 -1.42
C PRO A 61 -8.39 22.30 -2.74
N ILE A 62 -8.78 23.45 -3.26
CA ILE A 62 -9.55 23.59 -4.52
C ILE A 62 -8.84 22.93 -5.71
N TRP A 63 -7.50 23.04 -5.79
CA TRP A 63 -6.73 22.41 -6.87
C TRP A 63 -6.87 20.88 -6.87
N TYR A 64 -7.01 20.25 -5.69
CA TYR A 64 -7.17 18.81 -5.57
C TYR A 64 -8.57 18.37 -6.00
N LYS A 65 -9.60 19.13 -5.60
CA LYS A 65 -10.99 18.91 -6.04
C LYS A 65 -11.10 19.01 -7.57
N ASN A 66 -10.53 20.06 -8.16
CA ASN A 66 -10.54 20.24 -9.62
C ASN A 66 -9.82 19.09 -10.35
N ALA A 67 -8.71 18.59 -9.79
CA ALA A 67 -8.00 17.44 -10.36
C ALA A 67 -8.87 16.17 -10.32
N ILE A 68 -9.64 15.96 -9.24
CA ILE A 68 -10.57 14.84 -9.14
C ILE A 68 -11.68 14.97 -10.19
N GLU A 69 -12.31 16.13 -10.31
CA GLU A 69 -13.41 16.34 -11.27
C GLU A 69 -12.98 16.21 -12.73
N THR A 70 -11.82 16.76 -13.08
CA THR A 70 -11.36 16.84 -14.48
C THR A 70 -10.63 15.59 -14.95
N PHE A 71 -9.94 14.88 -14.05
CA PHE A 71 -9.10 13.74 -14.41
C PHE A 71 -9.61 12.42 -13.82
N LEU A 72 -9.99 12.41 -12.54
CA LEU A 72 -10.29 11.16 -11.85
C LEU A 72 -11.68 10.60 -12.17
N ILE A 73 -12.70 11.46 -12.19
CA ILE A 73 -14.08 11.05 -12.51
C ILE A 73 -14.21 10.58 -13.98
N PRO A 74 -13.67 11.29 -14.99
CA PRO A 74 -13.81 10.86 -16.39
C PRO A 74 -13.03 9.57 -16.71
N HIS A 75 -11.91 9.34 -16.03
CA HIS A 75 -11.04 8.18 -16.25
C HIS A 75 -11.10 7.14 -15.11
N TRP A 76 -12.24 7.09 -14.40
CA TRP A 76 -12.42 6.28 -13.20
C TRP A 76 -12.07 4.80 -13.41
N GLN A 77 -12.39 4.23 -14.57
CA GLN A 77 -12.17 2.81 -14.85
C GLN A 77 -10.68 2.49 -14.91
N THR A 78 -9.89 3.29 -15.65
CA THR A 78 -8.43 3.13 -15.75
C THR A 78 -7.77 3.29 -14.38
N ILE A 79 -8.23 4.26 -13.59
CA ILE A 79 -7.73 4.51 -12.24
C ILE A 79 -8.09 3.36 -11.30
N ALA A 80 -9.30 2.82 -11.38
CA ALA A 80 -9.72 1.65 -10.59
C ALA A 80 -8.85 0.43 -10.90
N PHE A 81 -8.57 0.15 -12.17
CA PHE A 81 -7.63 -0.91 -12.58
C PHE A 81 -6.23 -0.67 -12.04
N LEU A 82 -5.71 0.55 -12.16
CA LEU A 82 -4.39 0.91 -11.64
C LEU A 82 -4.32 0.72 -10.12
N LEU A 83 -5.34 1.17 -9.38
CA LEU A 83 -5.41 1.05 -7.92
C LEU A 83 -5.44 -0.41 -7.46
N VAL A 84 -6.25 -1.25 -8.11
CA VAL A 84 -6.29 -2.70 -7.80
C VAL A 84 -4.97 -3.36 -8.16
N GLY A 85 -4.37 -3.04 -9.31
CA GLY A 85 -3.06 -3.54 -9.71
C GLY A 85 -1.95 -3.16 -8.73
N LEU A 86 -1.94 -1.92 -8.23
CA LEU A 86 -1.00 -1.46 -7.20
C LEU A 86 -1.23 -2.18 -5.87
N GLN A 87 -2.48 -2.42 -5.46
CA GLN A 87 -2.77 -3.19 -4.24
C GLN A 87 -2.24 -4.62 -4.33
N PHE A 88 -2.38 -5.29 -5.48
CA PHE A 88 -1.76 -6.59 -5.71
C PHE A 88 -0.23 -6.51 -5.64
N ALA A 89 0.39 -5.52 -6.27
CA ALA A 89 1.84 -5.35 -6.24
C ALA A 89 2.37 -5.16 -4.80
N ILE A 90 1.67 -4.36 -3.98
CA ILE A 90 1.99 -4.18 -2.55
C ILE A 90 1.81 -5.50 -1.80
N ALA A 91 0.70 -6.20 -2.01
CA ALA A 91 0.40 -7.47 -1.36
C ALA A 91 1.51 -8.51 -1.60
N PHE A 92 1.86 -8.75 -2.87
CA PHE A 92 2.91 -9.71 -3.23
C PHE A 92 4.28 -9.27 -2.72
N SER A 93 4.60 -7.98 -2.82
CA SER A 93 5.85 -7.43 -2.27
C SER A 93 5.98 -7.70 -0.77
N TYR A 94 4.92 -7.48 -0.01
CA TYR A 94 4.91 -7.64 1.45
C TYR A 94 4.91 -9.12 1.88
N LEU A 95 4.20 -9.99 1.17
CA LEU A 95 4.20 -11.43 1.44
C LEU A 95 5.56 -12.06 1.15
N LEU A 96 6.15 -11.76 -0.01
CA LEU A 96 7.44 -12.30 -0.42
C LEU A 96 8.62 -11.58 0.28
N GLY A 97 8.39 -10.37 0.79
CA GLY A 97 9.45 -9.52 1.29
C GLY A 97 10.42 -9.08 0.18
N TYR A 98 9.91 -8.81 -1.02
CA TYR A 98 10.68 -8.36 -2.19
C TYR A 98 10.27 -6.93 -2.58
N VAL A 99 11.23 -6.02 -2.70
CA VAL A 99 11.03 -4.62 -3.12
C VAL A 99 10.09 -3.89 -2.13
N VAL A 100 10.22 -4.22 -0.84
CA VAL A 100 9.27 -3.77 0.21
C VAL A 100 9.36 -2.27 0.43
N ARG A 101 10.56 -1.68 0.35
CA ARG A 101 10.77 -0.24 0.56
C ARG A 101 9.99 0.64 -0.42
N PRO A 102 10.20 0.54 -1.75
CA PRO A 102 9.45 1.35 -2.69
C PRO A 102 7.96 1.02 -2.69
N MET A 103 7.58 -0.25 -2.49
CA MET A 103 6.15 -0.62 -2.38
C MET A 103 5.50 -0.04 -1.13
N ALA A 104 6.24 0.09 -0.02
CA ALA A 104 5.76 0.77 1.18
C ALA A 104 5.60 2.27 0.99
N LEU A 105 6.46 2.92 0.19
CA LEU A 105 6.26 4.34 -0.16
C LEU A 105 5.01 4.53 -1.04
N ILE A 106 4.78 3.63 -2.00
CA ILE A 106 3.56 3.64 -2.82
C ILE A 106 2.33 3.41 -1.92
N ALA A 107 2.39 2.44 -1.01
CA ALA A 107 1.30 2.18 -0.06
C ALA A 107 1.03 3.39 0.86
N ALA A 108 2.08 4.07 1.33
CA ALA A 108 1.96 5.31 2.10
C ALA A 108 1.31 6.42 1.26
N PHE A 109 1.68 6.57 -0.02
CA PHE A 109 1.03 7.51 -0.92
C PHE A 109 -0.45 7.19 -1.15
N LEU A 110 -0.81 5.91 -1.29
CA LEU A 110 -2.20 5.48 -1.38
C LEU A 110 -2.97 5.78 -0.08
N ALA A 111 -2.38 5.53 1.08
CA ALA A 111 -2.98 5.86 2.38
C ALA A 111 -3.18 7.36 2.57
N LEU A 112 -2.26 8.19 2.06
CA LEU A 112 -2.38 9.65 2.07
C LEU A 112 -3.52 10.13 1.17
N ASN A 113 -3.66 9.56 -0.03
CA ASN A 113 -4.81 9.85 -0.90
C ASN A 113 -6.12 9.39 -0.27
N GLN A 114 -6.14 8.22 0.37
CA GLN A 114 -7.32 7.75 1.09
C GLN A 114 -7.68 8.71 2.23
N LEU A 115 -6.69 9.19 3.00
CA LEU A 115 -6.89 10.17 4.05
C LEU A 115 -7.53 11.46 3.52
N ALA A 116 -7.06 11.95 2.36
CA ALA A 116 -7.60 13.14 1.71
C ALA A 116 -9.02 12.95 1.17
N LEU A 117 -9.41 11.72 0.83
CA LEU A 117 -10.73 11.37 0.30
C LEU A 117 -11.73 10.92 1.38
N THR A 118 -11.28 10.65 2.60
CA THR A 118 -12.18 10.31 3.72
C THR A 118 -12.90 11.55 4.26
N ALA A 119 -14.17 11.38 4.59
CA ALA A 119 -14.96 12.41 5.28
C ALA A 119 -14.45 12.58 6.73
N ALA A 120 -14.60 13.80 7.26
CA ALA A 120 -14.21 14.15 8.62
C ALA A 120 -14.81 13.15 9.63
N GLY A 121 -13.96 12.55 10.46
CA GLY A 121 -14.36 11.56 11.48
C GLY A 121 -14.14 10.08 11.09
N THR A 122 -13.70 9.77 9.87
CA THR A 122 -13.39 8.38 9.44
C THR A 122 -11.89 8.15 9.15
N GLU A 123 -11.03 8.99 9.71
CA GLU A 123 -9.62 9.10 9.34
C GLU A 123 -8.66 8.18 10.12
N GLU A 124 -9.14 7.46 11.14
CA GLU A 124 -8.27 6.71 12.05
C GLU A 124 -7.49 5.58 11.34
N LEU A 125 -8.21 4.78 10.53
CA LEU A 125 -7.61 3.68 9.76
C LEU A 125 -6.56 4.18 8.74
N PRO A 126 -6.84 5.16 7.85
CA PRO A 126 -5.83 5.64 6.91
C PRO A 126 -4.63 6.31 7.59
N ARG A 127 -4.81 7.00 8.73
CA ARG A 127 -3.69 7.53 9.52
C ARG A 127 -2.81 6.42 10.08
N MET A 128 -3.40 5.35 10.61
CA MET A 128 -2.67 4.19 11.11
C MET A 128 -1.91 3.49 9.98
N LEU A 129 -2.58 3.22 8.85
CA LEU A 129 -1.94 2.59 7.69
C LEU A 129 -0.77 3.42 7.16
N LEU A 130 -0.93 4.74 7.05
CA LEU A 130 0.14 5.65 6.66
C LEU A 130 1.36 5.51 7.58
N ALA A 131 1.16 5.55 8.89
CA ALA A 131 2.24 5.38 9.87
C ALA A 131 2.92 4.01 9.74
N ILE A 132 2.16 2.93 9.55
CA ILE A 132 2.73 1.60 9.38
C ILE A 132 3.54 1.51 8.09
N HIS A 133 3.04 2.01 6.96
CA HIS A 133 3.78 1.97 5.69
C HIS A 133 5.07 2.79 5.75
N LEU A 134 5.06 3.95 6.40
CA LEU A 134 6.26 4.75 6.62
C LEU A 134 7.28 4.02 7.50
N THR A 135 6.84 3.35 8.57
CA THR A 135 7.75 2.57 9.43
C THR A 135 8.33 1.36 8.69
N LEU A 136 7.53 0.64 7.90
CA LEU A 136 8.00 -0.47 7.06
C LEU A 136 9.03 -0.01 6.01
N ALA A 137 8.81 1.16 5.39
CA ALA A 137 9.75 1.76 4.44
C ALA A 137 11.07 2.14 5.14
N TRP A 138 10.98 2.82 6.29
CA TRP A 138 12.13 3.31 7.04
C TRP A 138 13.03 2.18 7.54
N VAL A 139 12.45 1.23 8.27
CA VAL A 139 13.17 0.07 8.83
C VAL A 139 13.71 -0.84 7.73
N GLY A 140 13.09 -0.83 6.54
CA GLY A 140 13.42 -1.76 5.48
C GLY A 140 12.95 -3.17 5.83
N ALA A 141 11.65 -3.30 6.11
CA ALA A 141 11.04 -4.56 6.57
C ALA A 141 11.25 -5.75 5.62
N GLY A 142 11.58 -5.53 4.34
CA GLY A 142 11.97 -6.60 3.42
C GLY A 142 13.25 -7.33 3.83
N ARG A 143 14.18 -6.66 4.53
CA ARG A 143 15.42 -7.27 5.04
C ARG A 143 15.17 -8.22 6.21
N CYS A 144 14.01 -8.12 6.84
CA CYS A 144 13.61 -8.95 7.96
C CYS A 144 12.82 -10.15 7.41
N LEU A 145 13.41 -11.35 7.33
CA LEU A 145 12.71 -12.55 6.85
C LEU A 145 12.04 -12.34 5.47
N GLY A 146 12.74 -11.71 4.53
CA GLY A 146 12.25 -11.45 3.18
C GLY A 146 13.32 -11.67 2.12
N LEU A 147 12.90 -11.73 0.87
CA LEU A 147 13.81 -11.90 -0.27
C LEU A 147 14.78 -10.72 -0.44
N ASP A 148 14.43 -9.53 0.03
CA ASP A 148 15.31 -8.35 0.00
C ASP A 148 16.61 -8.60 0.76
N TYR A 149 16.60 -9.41 1.83
CA TYR A 149 17.82 -9.77 2.56
C TYR A 149 18.85 -10.48 1.65
N TYR A 150 18.37 -11.35 0.75
CA TYR A 150 19.24 -12.07 -0.18
C TYR A 150 19.91 -11.13 -1.19
N PHE A 151 19.17 -10.16 -1.72
CA PHE A 151 19.71 -9.15 -2.63
C PHE A 151 20.62 -8.16 -1.91
N PHE A 152 20.24 -7.70 -0.71
CA PHE A 152 21.04 -6.83 0.15
C PHE A 152 22.41 -7.42 0.51
N LYS A 153 22.48 -8.74 0.74
CA LYS A 153 23.76 -9.42 1.00
C LYS A 153 24.68 -9.42 -0.23
N ARG A 154 24.13 -9.41 -1.45
CA ARG A 154 24.89 -9.51 -2.72
C ARG A 154 25.25 -8.17 -3.34
N ARG A 155 24.35 -7.20 -3.28
CA ARG A 155 24.60 -5.81 -3.66
C ARG A 155 24.05 -4.98 -2.52
N ARG A 156 24.76 -3.97 -2.03
CA ARG A 156 24.20 -3.03 -1.04
C ARG A 156 23.63 -1.84 -1.81
N GLY A 157 22.33 -1.62 -1.72
CA GLY A 157 21.65 -0.56 -2.43
C GLY A 157 20.53 0.00 -1.56
N LEU A 158 20.03 1.16 -1.98
CA LEU A 158 19.06 1.93 -1.21
C LEU A 158 17.69 1.21 -1.13
N TRP A 159 17.36 0.46 -2.19
CA TRP A 159 16.03 -0.05 -2.48
C TRP A 159 15.72 -1.45 -1.96
N TRP A 160 16.75 -2.18 -1.51
CA TRP A 160 16.65 -3.54 -0.96
C TRP A 160 17.35 -3.59 0.40
#